data_AF-A0A2S2NXR1-F1
#
_entry.id   AF-A0A2S2NXR1-F1
#
_cell.length_a   1.000
_cell.length_b   1.000
_cell.length_c   1.000
_cell.angle_alpha   90.00
_cell.angle_beta   90.00
_cell.angle_gamma   90.00
#
_symmetry.space_group_name_H-M   'P 1'
#
loop_
_entity.id
_entity.type
_entity.pdbx_description
1 polymer ?
#
loop_
_entity_poly.entity_id
_entity_poly.type
_entity_poly.pdbx_seq_one_letter_code
_entity_poly.pdbx_strand_id
1 'polypeptide(L)'
;MKLFVRSPEFASLNVGFALDEGLASSDDSFSVYYGERTLWHLQIKCSGTPGHGSLIHENTAGEKLQYIINKFMNWREHEKLRMKTCKLNAGDVTSINLTMLSGGCQVNVVPPELSASFDVRLSITVDTTIIENTVRKWCEEAGEGVTLEFIEKSAFIQPTLLGPENPWWVTFKNECDKMNLKTKTYVFPGATDSRYIREVFIQYNNIF
;
A
#
# COMPACT_ATOMS: atom_id res chain seq x y z
N MET A 1 2.92 17.89 2.09
CA MET A 1 4.38 17.67 2.29
C MET A 1 5.18 17.39 0.99
N LYS A 2 4.66 16.59 0.04
CA LYS A 2 5.34 16.11 -1.20
C LYS A 2 6.27 17.08 -1.95
N LEU A 3 5.85 18.33 -2.21
CA LEU A 3 6.67 19.31 -2.96
C LEU A 3 7.66 20.05 -2.06
N PHE A 4 7.27 20.33 -0.82
CA PHE A 4 8.06 21.14 0.11
C PHE A 4 9.35 20.45 0.51
N VAL A 5 9.33 19.13 0.74
CA VAL A 5 10.54 18.37 1.13
C VAL A 5 11.65 18.38 0.07
N ARG A 6 11.33 18.78 -1.17
CA ARG A 6 12.28 18.91 -2.28
C ARG A 6 12.79 20.34 -2.48
N SER A 7 12.32 21.28 -1.67
CA SER A 7 12.68 22.69 -1.77
C SER A 7 14.04 22.98 -1.11
N PRO A 8 14.80 23.99 -1.59
CA PRO A 8 16.00 24.45 -0.91
C PRO A 8 15.74 24.91 0.53
N GLU A 9 14.56 25.46 0.79
CA GLU A 9 14.14 25.90 2.12
C GLU A 9 14.07 24.72 3.08
N PHE A 10 13.46 23.60 2.68
CA PHE A 10 13.42 22.40 3.51
C PHE A 10 14.81 21.82 3.75
N ALA A 11 15.66 21.77 2.72
CA ALA A 11 17.05 21.34 2.87
C ALA A 11 17.82 22.22 3.87
N SER A 12 17.58 23.54 3.86
CA SER A 12 18.23 24.49 4.77
C SER A 12 17.85 24.31 6.25
N LEU A 13 16.70 23.66 6.53
CA LEU A 13 16.30 23.34 7.90
C LEU A 13 17.22 22.31 8.56
N ASN A 14 17.95 21.52 7.77
CA ASN A 14 18.83 20.45 8.24
C ASN A 14 18.13 19.56 9.29
N VAL A 15 16.90 19.14 8.97
CA VAL A 15 16.06 18.34 9.86
C VAL A 15 16.80 17.02 10.15
N GLY A 16 16.85 16.58 11.41
CA GLY A 16 17.46 15.29 11.81
C GLY A 16 16.45 14.28 12.36
N PHE A 17 15.30 14.77 12.81
CA PHE A 17 14.23 13.97 13.41
C PHE A 17 12.89 14.63 13.11
N ALA A 18 11.88 13.82 12.79
CA ALA A 18 10.52 14.29 12.54
C ALA A 18 9.53 13.35 13.25
N LEU A 19 8.46 13.95 13.77
CA LEU A 19 7.29 13.25 14.28
C LEU A 19 6.11 13.57 13.37
N ASP A 20 5.23 12.60 13.18
CA ASP A 20 4.02 12.72 12.37
C ASP A 20 2.81 12.23 13.16
N GLU A 21 1.60 12.35 12.60
CA GLU A 21 0.41 11.85 13.27
C GLU A 21 0.45 10.33 13.49
N GLY A 22 -0.19 9.89 14.58
CA GLY A 22 -0.39 8.49 14.92
C GLY A 22 -1.87 8.17 15.14
N LEU A 23 -2.16 6.92 15.47
CA LEU A 23 -3.48 6.52 15.96
C LEU A 23 -3.52 6.57 17.48
N ALA A 24 -4.70 6.79 18.03
CA ALA A 24 -4.93 6.71 19.47
C ALA A 24 -4.69 5.27 19.97
N SER A 25 -4.00 5.14 21.09
CA SER A 25 -3.86 3.88 21.81
C SER A 25 -5.12 3.58 22.63
N SER A 26 -5.44 2.29 22.80
CA SER A 26 -6.54 1.84 23.65
C SER A 26 -6.13 1.59 25.11
N ASP A 27 -4.84 1.77 25.44
CA ASP A 27 -4.25 1.56 26.76
C ASP A 27 -3.35 2.74 27.17
N ASP A 28 -2.62 2.59 28.27
CA ASP A 28 -1.73 3.63 28.82
C ASP A 28 -0.36 3.71 28.12
N SER A 29 -0.21 3.07 26.95
CA SER A 29 1.01 3.13 26.15
C SER A 29 0.88 4.06 24.96
N PHE A 30 2.00 4.68 24.58
CA PHE A 30 2.14 5.47 23.37
C PHE A 30 2.53 4.55 22.21
N SER A 31 1.70 4.54 21.16
CA SER A 31 2.01 3.84 19.92
C SER A 31 3.04 4.66 19.14
N VAL A 32 4.20 4.05 18.87
CA VAL A 32 5.29 4.67 18.12
C VAL A 32 5.41 3.94 16.78
N TYR A 33 5.21 4.67 15.69
CA TYR A 33 5.26 4.10 14.36
C TYR A 33 6.63 4.33 13.74
N TYR A 34 7.33 3.24 13.46
CA TYR A 34 8.70 3.28 12.93
C TYR A 34 8.76 3.13 11.40
N GLY A 35 7.63 2.85 10.79
CA GLY A 35 7.46 2.76 9.36
C GLY A 35 5.98 2.71 9.02
N GLU A 36 5.68 2.73 7.74
CA GLU A 36 4.31 2.69 7.21
C GLU A 36 4.25 1.79 5.99
N ARG A 37 3.05 1.34 5.65
CA ARG A 37 2.83 0.53 4.45
C ARG A 37 3.01 1.35 3.17
N THR A 38 3.46 0.69 2.12
CA THR A 38 3.60 1.33 0.80
C THR A 38 2.23 1.40 0.10
N LEU A 39 1.79 2.61 -0.26
CA LEU A 39 0.46 2.85 -0.85
C LEU A 39 0.45 2.74 -2.37
N TRP A 40 -0.33 1.78 -2.89
CA TRP A 40 -0.67 1.65 -4.30
C TRP A 40 -2.18 1.71 -4.52
N HIS A 41 -2.62 2.61 -5.40
CA HIS A 41 -3.97 2.60 -5.95
C HIS A 41 -3.90 2.07 -7.37
N LEU A 42 -4.44 0.86 -7.57
CA LEU A 42 -4.41 0.17 -8.85
C LEU A 42 -5.76 0.32 -9.54
N GLN A 43 -5.74 0.51 -10.86
CA GLN A 43 -6.91 0.34 -11.72
C GLN A 43 -6.58 -0.66 -12.80
N ILE A 44 -7.41 -1.70 -12.92
CA ILE A 44 -7.30 -2.71 -13.96
C ILE A 44 -8.49 -2.56 -14.88
N LYS A 45 -8.21 -2.34 -16.17
CA LYS A 45 -9.21 -2.24 -17.23
C LYS A 45 -9.18 -3.53 -18.04
N CYS A 46 -10.36 -4.11 -18.26
CA CYS A 46 -10.55 -5.34 -18.99
C CYS A 46 -11.45 -5.06 -20.20
N SER A 47 -10.86 -4.97 -21.40
CA SER A 47 -11.63 -4.87 -22.64
C SER A 47 -12.00 -6.27 -23.15
N GLY A 48 -13.12 -6.38 -23.86
CA GLY A 48 -13.60 -7.64 -24.41
C GLY A 48 -14.67 -7.45 -25.48
N THR A 49 -15.16 -8.56 -26.02
CA THR A 49 -16.16 -8.58 -27.09
C THR A 49 -17.52 -8.11 -26.54
N PRO A 50 -18.08 -6.98 -27.04
CA PRO A 50 -19.43 -6.57 -26.69
C PRO A 50 -20.47 -7.36 -27.50
N GLY A 51 -21.73 -7.35 -27.05
CA GLY A 51 -22.80 -7.99 -27.81
C GLY A 51 -24.14 -7.97 -27.09
N HIS A 52 -25.18 -8.51 -27.72
CA HIS A 52 -26.47 -8.69 -27.07
C HIS A 52 -26.35 -9.76 -25.98
N GLY A 53 -26.99 -9.56 -24.82
CA GLY A 53 -26.91 -10.45 -23.65
C GLY A 53 -27.52 -11.84 -23.85
N SER A 54 -28.17 -12.11 -24.99
CA SER A 54 -28.61 -13.44 -25.40
C SER A 54 -27.53 -14.26 -26.11
N LEU A 55 -26.40 -13.66 -26.45
CA LEU A 55 -25.27 -14.32 -27.09
C LEU A 55 -24.31 -14.82 -26.01
N ILE A 56 -23.72 -16.00 -26.25
CA ILE A 56 -22.66 -16.58 -25.41
C ILE A 56 -21.39 -16.61 -26.25
N HIS A 57 -20.79 -15.45 -26.44
CA HIS A 57 -19.53 -15.31 -27.15
C HIS A 57 -18.36 -15.25 -26.18
N GLU A 58 -17.20 -15.70 -26.63
CA GLU A 58 -15.98 -15.75 -25.82
C GLU A 58 -15.32 -14.36 -25.69
N ASN A 59 -14.30 -14.27 -24.83
CA ASN A 59 -13.44 -13.09 -24.68
C ASN A 59 -14.17 -11.86 -24.13
N THR A 60 -15.07 -12.06 -23.16
CA THR A 60 -15.85 -10.95 -22.58
C THR A 60 -15.06 -10.17 -21.53
N ALA A 61 -15.37 -8.89 -21.37
CA ALA A 61 -14.79 -8.07 -20.29
C ALA A 61 -15.12 -8.65 -18.90
N GLY A 62 -16.28 -9.28 -18.76
CA GLY A 62 -16.76 -9.89 -17.50
C GLY A 62 -15.90 -11.05 -17.02
N GLU A 63 -15.57 -12.00 -17.90
CA GLU A 63 -14.74 -13.17 -17.56
C GLU A 63 -13.34 -12.74 -17.11
N LYS A 64 -12.74 -11.78 -17.82
CA LYS A 64 -11.42 -11.23 -17.49
C LYS A 64 -11.43 -10.51 -16.15
N LEU A 65 -12.44 -9.67 -15.92
CA LEU A 65 -12.60 -8.97 -14.64
C LEU A 65 -12.80 -9.95 -13.48
N GLN A 66 -13.59 -11.01 -13.68
CA GLN A 66 -13.77 -12.07 -12.68
C GLN A 66 -12.43 -12.71 -12.32
N TYR A 67 -11.60 -13.05 -13.31
CA TYR A 67 -10.26 -13.61 -13.07
C TYR A 67 -9.41 -12.69 -12.19
N ILE A 68 -9.33 -11.40 -12.54
CA ILE A 68 -8.58 -10.39 -11.80
C ILE A 68 -9.10 -10.26 -10.36
N ILE A 69 -10.40 -10.07 -10.18
CA ILE A 69 -11.01 -9.94 -8.85
C ILE A 69 -10.68 -11.17 -8.01
N ASN A 70 -10.78 -12.37 -8.56
CA ASN A 70 -10.45 -13.60 -7.85
C ASN A 70 -8.98 -13.62 -7.38
N LYS A 71 -8.02 -13.19 -8.20
CA LYS A 71 -6.60 -13.13 -7.81
C LYS A 71 -6.39 -12.20 -6.60
N PHE A 72 -6.91 -10.98 -6.68
CA PHE A 72 -6.76 -10.00 -5.59
C PHE A 72 -7.52 -10.42 -4.32
N MET A 73 -8.71 -10.99 -4.45
CA MET A 73 -9.50 -11.42 -3.30
C MET A 73 -8.91 -12.68 -2.63
N ASN A 74 -8.32 -13.59 -3.40
CA ASN A 74 -7.57 -14.72 -2.84
C ASN A 74 -6.32 -14.23 -2.10
N TRP A 75 -5.59 -13.26 -2.65
CA TRP A 75 -4.47 -12.64 -1.95
C TRP A 75 -4.92 -11.96 -0.65
N ARG A 76 -6.03 -11.20 -0.68
CA ARG A 76 -6.63 -10.60 0.53
C ARG A 76 -6.93 -11.65 1.59
N GLU A 77 -7.54 -12.77 1.21
CA GLU A 77 -7.89 -13.81 2.17
C GLU A 77 -6.63 -14.47 2.77
N HIS A 78 -5.59 -14.67 1.97
CA HIS A 78 -4.30 -15.14 2.46
C HIS A 78 -3.68 -14.17 3.49
N GLU A 79 -3.71 -12.85 3.23
CA GLU A 79 -3.23 -11.85 4.18
C GLU A 79 -4.05 -11.83 5.48
N LYS A 80 -5.39 -11.95 5.39
CA LYS A 80 -6.27 -12.07 6.55
C LYS A 80 -5.94 -13.31 7.39
N LEU A 81 -5.74 -14.46 6.73
CA LEU A 81 -5.38 -15.68 7.41
C LEU A 81 -4.02 -15.53 8.10
N ARG A 82 -3.00 -15.01 7.39
CA ARG A 82 -1.66 -14.78 7.96
C ARG A 82 -1.72 -13.85 9.16
N MET A 83 -2.50 -12.78 9.10
CA MET A 83 -2.67 -11.84 10.22
C MET A 83 -3.19 -12.57 11.47
N LYS A 84 -4.20 -13.42 11.29
CA LYS A 84 -4.83 -14.17 12.39
C LYS A 84 -3.92 -15.28 12.93
N THR A 85 -3.31 -16.08 12.06
CA THR A 85 -2.52 -17.26 12.45
C THR A 85 -1.19 -16.87 13.09
N CYS A 86 -0.53 -15.85 12.55
CA CYS A 86 0.75 -15.36 13.07
C CYS A 86 0.58 -14.28 14.16
N LYS A 87 -0.66 -13.93 14.54
CA LYS A 87 -0.99 -12.88 15.52
C LYS A 87 -0.31 -11.55 15.22
N LEU A 88 -0.31 -11.16 13.94
CA LEU A 88 0.32 -9.95 13.44
C LEU A 88 -0.61 -8.74 13.61
N ASN A 89 -0.04 -7.55 13.72
CA ASN A 89 -0.82 -6.32 13.80
C ASN A 89 -1.30 -5.88 12.41
N ALA A 90 -2.25 -4.95 12.44
CA ALA A 90 -2.86 -4.40 11.24
C ALA A 90 -1.88 -3.63 10.34
N GLY A 91 -0.63 -3.35 10.73
CA GLY A 91 0.41 -2.78 9.87
C GLY A 91 1.38 -3.80 9.25
N ASP A 92 1.47 -4.99 9.83
CA ASP A 92 2.49 -6.00 9.50
C ASP A 92 2.15 -6.83 8.25
N VAL A 93 0.86 -6.90 7.89
CA VAL A 93 0.39 -7.59 6.68
C VAL A 93 0.26 -6.66 5.47
N THR A 94 -0.14 -7.14 4.30
CA THR A 94 -0.58 -6.31 3.18
C THR A 94 -2.10 -6.21 3.24
N SER A 95 -2.67 -5.03 3.03
CA SER A 95 -4.12 -4.88 2.85
C SER A 95 -4.45 -4.69 1.38
N ILE A 96 -5.46 -5.42 0.89
CA ILE A 96 -5.97 -5.34 -0.48
C ILE A 96 -7.47 -5.16 -0.44
N ASN A 97 -8.01 -4.03 -0.90
CA ASN A 97 -9.46 -3.79 -0.91
C ASN A 97 -9.93 -3.44 -2.32
N LEU A 98 -10.97 -4.12 -2.81
CA LEU A 98 -11.70 -3.68 -4.01
C LEU A 98 -12.54 -2.45 -3.65
N THR A 99 -12.23 -1.30 -4.25
CA THR A 99 -12.82 -0.01 -3.87
C THR A 99 -13.77 0.55 -4.92
N MET A 100 -13.55 0.24 -6.21
CA MET A 100 -14.42 0.70 -7.29
C MET A 100 -14.59 -0.38 -8.35
N LEU A 101 -15.81 -0.46 -8.89
CA LEU A 101 -16.15 -1.22 -10.10
C LEU A 101 -16.86 -0.27 -11.05
N SER A 102 -16.55 -0.34 -12.34
CA SER A 102 -17.17 0.52 -13.36
C SER A 102 -17.27 -0.16 -14.72
N GLY A 103 -18.20 0.31 -15.55
CA GLY A 103 -18.49 -0.16 -16.89
C GLY A 103 -19.91 -0.72 -17.04
N GLY A 104 -20.28 -1.10 -18.27
CA GLY A 104 -21.67 -1.43 -18.61
C GLY A 104 -22.48 -0.22 -19.08
N CYS A 105 -23.56 -0.50 -19.82
CA CYS A 105 -24.47 0.53 -20.32
C CYS A 105 -25.94 0.14 -20.16
N GLN A 106 -26.30 -1.10 -20.54
CA GLN A 106 -27.66 -1.63 -20.45
C GLN A 106 -27.64 -3.07 -19.95
N VAL A 107 -28.72 -3.49 -19.30
CA VAL A 107 -28.81 -4.82 -18.66
C VAL A 107 -28.76 -5.98 -19.64
N ASN A 108 -29.13 -5.77 -20.90
CA ASN A 108 -29.13 -6.76 -21.98
C ASN A 108 -27.95 -6.60 -22.96
N VAL A 109 -26.89 -5.88 -22.56
CA VAL A 109 -25.70 -5.65 -23.40
C VAL A 109 -24.45 -6.11 -22.66
N VAL A 110 -23.72 -7.04 -23.26
CA VAL A 110 -22.38 -7.43 -22.82
C VAL A 110 -21.43 -6.24 -23.05
N PRO A 111 -20.73 -5.73 -22.02
CA PRO A 111 -19.93 -4.52 -22.12
C PRO A 111 -18.65 -4.73 -22.94
N PRO A 112 -18.20 -3.70 -23.68
CA PRO A 112 -16.90 -3.72 -24.35
C PRO A 112 -15.73 -3.58 -23.37
N GLU A 113 -15.97 -2.99 -22.20
CA GLU A 113 -14.96 -2.78 -21.16
C GLU A 113 -15.60 -2.76 -19.77
N LEU A 114 -14.87 -3.32 -18.81
CA LEU A 114 -15.12 -3.17 -17.37
C LEU A 114 -13.81 -2.81 -16.68
N SER A 115 -13.89 -2.18 -15.50
CA SER A 115 -12.72 -1.90 -14.69
C SER A 115 -12.96 -2.17 -13.20
N ALA A 116 -11.88 -2.53 -12.50
CA ALA A 116 -11.82 -2.68 -11.06
C ALA A 116 -10.66 -1.87 -10.49
N SER A 117 -10.89 -1.14 -9.40
CA SER A 117 -9.84 -0.42 -8.68
C SER A 117 -9.62 -1.02 -7.31
N PHE A 118 -8.35 -1.12 -6.91
CA PHE A 118 -7.93 -1.69 -5.63
C PHE A 118 -7.07 -0.68 -4.84
N ASP A 119 -7.39 -0.49 -3.55
CA ASP A 119 -6.47 0.12 -2.57
C ASP A 119 -5.61 -1.00 -1.99
N VAL A 120 -4.33 -0.98 -2.34
CA VAL A 120 -3.31 -1.93 -1.91
C VAL A 120 -2.29 -1.20 -1.05
N ARG A 121 -2.14 -1.63 0.21
CA ARG A 121 -1.11 -1.11 1.12
C ARG A 121 -0.18 -2.25 1.47
N LEU A 122 1.00 -2.23 0.86
CA LEU A 122 1.98 -3.30 0.95
C LEU A 122 2.69 -3.26 2.31
N SER A 123 2.81 -4.43 2.94
CA SER A 123 3.65 -4.61 4.13
C SER A 123 5.09 -4.16 3.86
N ILE A 124 5.78 -3.73 4.91
CA ILE A 124 7.20 -3.37 4.83
C ILE A 124 8.13 -4.57 4.56
N THR A 125 7.60 -5.81 4.58
CA THR A 125 8.38 -7.05 4.41
C THR A 125 8.30 -7.64 3.02
N VAL A 126 7.51 -7.08 2.10
CA VAL A 126 7.36 -7.61 0.74
C VAL A 126 8.30 -6.91 -0.24
N ASP A 127 8.75 -7.66 -1.24
CA ASP A 127 9.45 -7.09 -2.38
C ASP A 127 8.44 -6.50 -3.37
N THR A 128 8.41 -5.17 -3.45
CA THR A 128 7.48 -4.45 -4.32
C THR A 128 7.67 -4.77 -5.81
N THR A 129 8.88 -5.09 -6.26
CA THR A 129 9.16 -5.47 -7.65
C THR A 129 8.52 -6.83 -7.97
N ILE A 130 8.64 -7.80 -7.06
CA ILE A 130 8.01 -9.12 -7.22
C ILE A 130 6.48 -8.99 -7.25
N ILE A 131 5.91 -8.15 -6.38
CA ILE A 131 4.46 -7.92 -6.33
C ILE A 131 3.98 -7.26 -7.63
N GLU A 132 4.64 -6.22 -8.11
CA GLU A 132 4.28 -5.56 -9.37
C GLU A 132 4.32 -6.54 -10.55
N ASN A 133 5.39 -7.33 -10.66
CA ASN A 133 5.52 -8.34 -11.71
C ASN A 133 4.43 -9.41 -11.61
N THR A 134 4.04 -9.79 -10.40
CA THR A 134 2.95 -10.74 -10.17
C THR A 134 1.61 -10.18 -10.67
N VAL A 135 1.29 -8.92 -10.37
CA VAL A 135 0.05 -8.28 -10.84
C VAL A 135 0.06 -8.12 -12.37
N ARG A 136 1.19 -7.73 -12.96
CA ARG A 136 1.35 -7.67 -14.43
C ARG A 136 1.12 -9.02 -15.08
N LYS A 137 1.70 -10.08 -14.52
CA LYS A 137 1.46 -11.45 -14.97
C LYS A 137 -0.01 -11.85 -14.87
N TRP A 138 -0.71 -11.49 -13.80
CA TRP A 138 -2.16 -11.76 -13.71
C TRP A 138 -2.96 -11.04 -14.81
N CYS A 139 -2.54 -9.83 -15.20
CA CYS A 139 -3.16 -9.13 -16.33
C CYS A 139 -2.93 -9.86 -17.65
N GLU A 140 -1.70 -10.33 -17.89
CA GLU A 140 -1.37 -11.15 -19.08
C GLU A 140 -2.16 -12.45 -19.11
N GLU A 141 -2.26 -13.16 -17.99
CA GLU A 141 -3.02 -14.41 -17.85
C GLU A 141 -4.53 -14.21 -18.02
N ALA A 142 -5.06 -13.03 -17.70
CA ALA A 142 -6.47 -12.70 -17.89
C ALA A 142 -6.84 -12.55 -19.37
N GLY A 143 -5.86 -12.33 -20.26
CA GLY A 143 -6.02 -12.26 -21.71
C GLY A 143 -5.75 -10.89 -22.32
N GLU A 144 -5.82 -10.82 -23.64
CA GLU A 144 -5.55 -9.57 -24.39
C GLU A 144 -6.49 -8.43 -23.98
N GLY A 145 -6.01 -7.19 -23.98
CA GLY A 145 -6.82 -6.02 -23.63
C GLY A 145 -7.06 -5.84 -22.12
N VAL A 146 -6.34 -6.57 -21.27
CA VAL A 146 -6.28 -6.30 -19.83
C VAL A 146 -5.06 -5.43 -19.54
N THR A 147 -5.29 -4.28 -18.92
CA THR A 147 -4.24 -3.29 -18.64
C THR A 147 -4.21 -2.92 -17.17
N LEU A 148 -3.01 -2.64 -16.66
CA LEU A 148 -2.75 -2.18 -15.30
C LEU A 148 -2.32 -0.72 -15.32
N GLU A 149 -3.06 0.11 -14.60
CA GLU A 149 -2.75 1.52 -14.35
C GLU A 149 -2.52 1.75 -12.86
N PHE A 150 -1.50 2.54 -12.53
CA PHE A 150 -1.27 3.01 -11.16
C PHE A 150 -1.77 4.44 -11.03
N ILE A 151 -2.89 4.63 -10.32
CA ILE A 151 -3.42 5.96 -9.98
C ILE A 151 -2.50 6.64 -8.95
N GLU A 152 -2.01 5.85 -7.98
CA GLU A 152 -0.98 6.25 -7.02
C GLU A 152 -0.01 5.09 -6.87
N LYS A 153 1.29 5.37 -6.91
CA LYS A 153 2.35 4.38 -6.74
C LYS A 153 3.45 4.99 -5.89
N SER A 154 3.30 4.85 -4.58
CA SER A 154 4.37 5.21 -3.66
C SER A 154 5.54 4.24 -3.80
N ALA A 155 6.76 4.76 -3.68
CA ALA A 155 7.97 3.95 -3.58
C ALA A 155 8.02 3.25 -2.23
N PHE A 156 8.72 2.11 -2.18
CA PHE A 156 9.04 1.47 -0.92
C PHE A 156 10.09 2.30 -0.17
N ILE A 157 9.86 2.52 1.13
CA ILE A 157 10.73 3.31 2.00
C ILE A 157 11.08 2.45 3.20
N GLN A 158 12.39 2.25 3.41
CA GLN A 158 12.90 1.44 4.52
C GLN A 158 12.41 1.98 5.87
N PRO A 159 11.89 1.12 6.76
CA PRO A 159 11.47 1.51 8.10
C PRO A 159 12.66 2.03 8.91
N THR A 160 12.40 2.92 9.85
CA THR A 160 13.38 3.39 10.83
C THR A 160 13.88 2.21 11.67
N LEU A 161 15.20 2.05 11.73
CA LEU A 161 15.89 1.08 12.56
C LEU A 161 15.68 1.40 14.05
N LEU A 162 15.26 0.39 14.80
CA LEU A 162 14.94 0.47 16.22
C LEU A 162 16.07 -0.03 17.12
N GLY A 163 17.30 -0.04 16.62
CA GLY A 163 18.49 -0.51 17.33
C GLY A 163 19.44 0.60 17.77
N PRO A 164 20.52 0.23 18.48
CA PRO A 164 21.54 1.17 18.98
C PRO A 164 22.30 1.92 17.87
N GLU A 165 22.25 1.43 16.63
CA GLU A 165 22.82 2.04 15.44
C GLU A 165 22.13 3.35 15.03
N ASN A 166 20.88 3.55 15.43
CA ASN A 166 20.15 4.78 15.16
C ASN A 166 20.18 5.71 16.40
N PRO A 167 21.06 6.74 16.43
CA PRO A 167 21.19 7.61 17.60
C PRO A 167 19.90 8.38 17.89
N TRP A 168 19.09 8.69 16.88
CA TRP A 168 17.82 9.40 17.07
C TRP A 168 16.79 8.54 17.77
N TRP A 169 16.68 7.26 17.39
CA TRP A 169 15.82 6.30 18.08
C TRP A 169 16.25 6.10 19.54
N VAL A 170 17.55 5.90 19.77
CA VAL A 170 18.10 5.72 21.12
C VAL A 170 17.80 6.93 22.00
N THR A 171 18.05 8.15 21.51
CA THR A 171 17.74 9.37 22.25
C THR A 171 16.25 9.48 22.54
N PHE A 172 15.38 9.30 21.54
CA PHE A 172 13.93 9.35 21.72
C PHE A 172 13.45 8.36 22.78
N LYS A 173 13.87 7.09 22.67
CA LYS A 173 13.46 6.02 23.58
C LYS A 173 13.94 6.28 25.01
N ASN A 174 15.18 6.73 25.18
CA ASN A 174 15.74 7.07 26.49
C ASN A 174 14.98 8.22 27.17
N GLU A 175 14.59 9.26 26.43
CA GLU A 175 13.80 10.36 26.99
C GLU A 175 12.37 9.90 27.38
N CYS A 176 11.73 9.06 26.56
CA CYS A 176 10.44 8.44 26.93
C CYS A 176 10.56 7.62 28.23
N ASP A 177 11.63 6.83 28.37
CA ASP A 177 11.86 5.99 29.54
C ASP A 177 12.13 6.81 30.81
N LYS A 178 12.92 7.89 30.72
CA LYS A 178 13.13 8.83 31.83
C LYS A 178 11.83 9.46 32.33
N MET A 179 10.90 9.68 31.41
CA MET A 179 9.56 10.21 31.71
C MET A 179 8.58 9.13 32.18
N ASN A 180 9.00 7.87 32.31
CA ASN A 180 8.16 6.70 32.60
C ASN A 180 6.99 6.52 31.60
N LEU A 181 7.18 6.92 30.34
CA LEU A 181 6.18 6.72 29.28
C LEU A 181 6.32 5.30 28.72
N LYS A 182 5.23 4.52 28.78
CA LYS A 182 5.19 3.20 28.15
C LYS A 182 5.07 3.37 26.65
N THR A 183 6.01 2.85 25.87
CA THR A 183 5.97 2.92 24.39
C THR A 183 5.82 1.53 23.79
N LYS A 184 5.02 1.41 22.72
CA LYS A 184 4.92 0.19 21.90
C LYS A 184 5.15 0.54 20.43
N THR A 185 5.97 -0.25 19.76
CA THR A 185 6.38 0.02 18.38
C THR A 185 5.52 -0.75 17.38
N TYR A 186 5.10 -0.08 16.32
CA TYR A 186 4.23 -0.65 15.30
C TYR A 186 4.60 -0.17 13.89
N VAL A 187 4.18 -0.92 12.88
CA VAL A 187 4.10 -0.40 11.51
C VAL A 187 2.76 0.31 11.35
N PHE A 188 2.77 1.52 10.80
CA PHE A 188 1.55 2.27 10.56
C PHE A 188 0.74 1.61 9.43
N PRO A 189 -0.54 1.28 9.65
CA PRO A 189 -1.35 0.58 8.65
C PRO A 189 -1.78 1.48 7.47
N GLY A 190 -1.70 2.80 7.66
CA GLY A 190 -1.96 3.80 6.63
C GLY A 190 -0.72 4.19 5.84
N ALA A 191 -0.83 5.34 5.18
CA ALA A 191 0.29 6.04 4.57
C ALA A 191 0.07 7.55 4.81
N THR A 192 0.99 8.18 5.51
CA THR A 192 0.92 9.59 5.93
C THR A 192 1.82 10.45 5.06
N ASP A 193 1.92 11.74 5.39
CA ASP A 193 2.84 12.66 4.73
C ASP A 193 4.31 12.42 5.12
N SER A 194 4.57 11.70 6.23
CA SER A 194 5.92 11.27 6.66
C SER A 194 6.68 10.50 5.58
N ARG A 195 6.00 9.78 4.68
CA ARG A 195 6.62 9.08 3.54
C ARG A 195 7.49 10.01 2.69
N TYR A 196 7.05 11.25 2.47
CA TYR A 196 7.80 12.21 1.66
C TYR A 196 9.06 12.69 2.36
N ILE A 197 8.97 12.86 3.68
CA ILE A 197 10.11 13.24 4.51
C ILE A 197 11.13 12.09 4.52
N ARG A 198 10.68 10.86 4.78
CA ARG A 198 11.53 9.66 4.84
C ARG A 198 12.21 9.34 3.49
N GLU A 199 11.52 9.52 2.37
CA GLU A 199 12.07 9.35 1.02
C GLU A 199 13.33 10.20 0.80
N VAL A 200 13.24 11.48 1.18
CA VAL A 200 14.35 12.45 1.05
C VAL A 200 15.47 12.10 2.02
N PHE A 201 15.16 11.70 3.25
CA PHE A 201 16.17 11.40 4.26
C PHE A 201 17.07 10.21 3.95
N ILE A 202 16.50 9.13 3.41
CA ILE A 202 17.28 7.96 2.97
C ILE A 202 18.25 8.39 1.86
N GLN A 203 17.85 9.30 0.98
CA GLN A 203 18.67 9.78 -0.12
C GLN A 203 19.90 10.61 0.33
N TYR A 204 19.80 11.31 1.47
CA TYR A 204 20.85 12.23 1.91
C TYR A 204 21.77 11.69 3.01
N ASN A 205 21.26 10.87 3.94
CA ASN A 205 21.99 10.58 5.18
C ASN A 205 22.24 9.11 5.47
N ASN A 206 21.62 8.14 4.76
CA ASN A 206 21.72 6.70 5.07
C ASN A 206 21.51 6.35 6.57
N ILE A 207 20.82 7.21 7.32
CA ILE A 207 20.57 7.04 8.75
C ILE A 207 19.06 7.17 8.93
N PHE A 208 18.35 6.07 8.76
CA PHE A 208 17.11 5.76 9.46
C PHE A 208 17.05 4.28 9.68
#